data_AF-A0A832X0Q1-F1
#
_entry.id   AF-A0A832X0Q1-F1
#
_cell.length_a   1.000
_cell.length_b   1.000
_cell.length_c   1.000
_cell.angle_alpha   90.00
_cell.angle_beta   90.00
_cell.angle_gamma   90.00
#
_symmetry.space_group_name_H-M   'P 1'
#
loop_
_entity.id
_entity.type
_entity.pdbx_description
1 polymer ?
#
loop_
_entity_poly.entity_id
_entity_poly.type
_entity_poly.pdbx_seq_one_letter_code
_entity_poly.pdbx_strand_id
1 'polypeptide(L)' 'MSIGDIVDQYPETVPVFMSHGLGCIGCAIAQFETLEEGAMAHGIDVEVLVQDLNKSVKN' A
#
# COMPACT_ATOMS: atom_id res chain seq x y z
N MET A 1 -9.31 2.36 -2.80
CA MET A 1 -8.41 2.88 -3.86
C MET A 1 -7.50 1.76 -4.28
N SER A 2 -7.05 1.74 -5.54
CA SER A 2 -6.00 0.80 -5.92
C SER A 2 -4.69 1.20 -5.25
N ILE A 3 -3.78 0.24 -5.11
CA ILE A 3 -2.43 0.51 -4.61
C ILE A 3 -1.70 1.48 -5.55
N GLY A 4 -1.89 1.37 -6.86
CA GLY A 4 -1.37 2.32 -7.84
C GLY A 4 -1.88 3.74 -7.60
N ASP A 5 -3.20 3.92 -7.43
CA ASP A 5 -3.79 5.23 -7.14
C ASP A 5 -3.25 5.84 -5.84
N ILE A 6 -2.97 5.02 -4.83
CA ILE A 6 -2.40 5.48 -3.55
C ILE A 6 -0.98 5.98 -3.76
N VAL A 7 -0.14 5.23 -4.48
CA VAL A 7 1.26 5.63 -4.74
C VAL A 7 1.35 6.85 -5.64
N ASP A 8 0.49 6.94 -6.65
CA ASP A 8 0.45 8.09 -7.56
C ASP A 8 0.03 9.38 -6.83
N GLN A 9 -0.93 9.29 -5.91
CA GLN A 9 -1.38 10.45 -5.11
C GLN A 9 -0.47 10.76 -3.93
N TYR A 10 0.13 9.74 -3.33
CA TYR A 10 0.89 9.82 -2.08
C TYR A 10 2.21 9.04 -2.21
N PRO A 11 3.19 9.53 -2.99
CA PRO A 11 4.45 8.81 -3.23
C PRO A 11 5.24 8.53 -1.95
N GLU A 12 5.04 9.31 -0.88
CA GLU A 12 5.60 9.10 0.45
C GLU A 12 5.10 7.82 1.15
N THR A 13 4.06 7.17 0.63
CA THR A 13 3.55 5.89 1.14
C THR A 13 4.36 4.68 0.69
N VAL A 14 5.19 4.82 -0.35
CA VAL A 14 5.99 3.70 -0.91
C VAL A 14 6.85 2.99 0.16
N PRO A 15 7.59 3.69 1.04
CA PRO A 15 8.36 3.04 2.10
C PRO A 15 7.48 2.25 3.10
N VAL A 16 6.24 2.70 3.34
CA VAL A 16 5.29 2.01 4.21
C VAL A 16 4.88 0.68 3.59
N PHE A 17 4.48 0.67 2.31
CA PHE A 17 4.20 -0.56 1.58
C PHE A 17 5.38 -1.54 1.62
N MET A 18 6.60 -1.05 1.39
CA MET A 18 7.81 -1.87 1.47
C MET A 18 8.03 -2.47 2.86
N SER A 19 7.81 -1.70 3.94
CA SER A 19 7.95 -2.18 5.32
C SER A 19 6.92 -3.26 5.71
N HIS A 20 5.75 -3.24 5.08
CA HIS A 20 4.68 -4.21 5.28
C HIS A 20 4.82 -5.45 4.37
N GLY A 21 5.90 -5.56 3.60
CA GLY A 21 6.16 -6.71 2.73
C GLY A 21 5.54 -6.61 1.33
N LEU A 22 4.95 -5.45 0.99
CA LEU A 22 4.43 -5.13 -0.35
C LEU A 22 5.51 -4.47 -1.23
N GLY A 23 6.75 -4.98 -1.16
CA GLY A 23 7.86 -4.46 -1.96
C GLY A 23 7.72 -4.70 -3.46
N CYS A 24 6.87 -5.63 -3.87
CA CYS A 24 6.50 -5.87 -5.27
C CYS A 24 5.46 -4.89 -5.81
N ILE A 25 5.20 -3.77 -5.14
CA ILE A 25 4.25 -2.74 -5.55
C ILE A 25 4.46 -2.22 -6.97
N GLY A 26 5.70 -2.26 -7.49
CA GLY A 26 6.01 -1.94 -8.89
C GLY A 26 5.67 -3.06 -9.90
N CYS A 27 5.16 -4.20 -9.47
CA CYS A 27 4.67 -5.26 -10.34
C CYS A 27 3.38 -4.78 -11.02
N ALA A 28 3.24 -5.04 -12.33
CA ALA A 28 2.07 -4.62 -13.11
C ALA A 28 0.74 -5.12 -12.53
N ILE A 29 0.74 -6.22 -11.76
CA ILE A 29 -0.46 -6.77 -11.12
C ILE A 29 -0.85 -5.92 -9.90
N ALA A 30 0.11 -5.61 -9.03
CA ALA A 30 -0.12 -4.88 -7.78
C ALA A 30 -0.70 -3.48 -8.01
N GLN A 31 -0.43 -2.88 -9.17
CA GLN A 31 -0.95 -1.55 -9.55
C GLN A 31 -2.47 -1.49 -9.64
N PHE A 32 -3.13 -2.61 -9.98
CA PHE A 32 -4.58 -2.66 -10.16
C PHE A 32 -5.33 -3.27 -8.96
N GLU A 33 -4.61 -3.86 -8.02
CA GLU A 33 -5.20 -4.42 -6.80
C GLU A 33 -5.66 -3.30 -5.87
N THR A 34 -6.80 -3.52 -5.23
CA THR A 34 -7.17 -2.68 -4.08
C THR A 34 -6.20 -2.91 -2.92
N LEU A 35 -6.13 -1.93 -2.02
CA LEU A 35 -5.33 -2.05 -0.80
C LEU A 35 -5.70 -3.30 0.03
N GLU A 36 -6.98 -3.61 0.11
CA GLU A 36 -7.51 -4.78 0.85
C GLU A 36 -7.13 -6.11 0.18
N GLU A 37 -7.24 -6.20 -1.15
CA GLU A 37 -6.83 -7.39 -1.91
C GLU A 37 -5.34 -7.66 -1.77
N GLY A 38 -4.50 -6.63 -1.97
CA GLY A 38 -3.05 -6.76 -1.82
C GLY A 38 -2.64 -7.13 -0.38
N ALA A 39 -3.30 -6.56 0.63
CA ALA A 39 -3.06 -6.93 2.02
C ALA A 39 -3.46 -8.39 2.29
N MET A 40 -4.63 -8.82 1.82
CA MET A 40 -5.13 -10.18 2.01
C MET A 40 -4.25 -11.23 1.31
N ALA A 41 -3.83 -10.97 0.07
CA ALA A 41 -2.98 -11.87 -0.70
C ALA A 41 -1.62 -12.13 -0.03
N HIS A 42 -1.16 -11.18 0.79
CA HIS A 42 0.12 -11.24 1.49
C HIS A 42 0.00 -11.47 3.01
N GLY A 43 -1.22 -11.69 3.53
CA GLY A 43 -1.46 -11.96 4.96
C GLY A 43 -1.18 -10.76 5.88
N ILE A 44 -1.34 -9.54 5.37
CA ILE A 44 -1.12 -8.29 6.07
C ILE A 44 -2.42 -7.84 6.72
N ASP A 45 -2.34 -7.32 7.96
CA ASP A 45 -3.46 -6.65 8.60
C ASP A 45 -3.72 -5.29 7.91
N VAL A 46 -4.82 -5.24 7.17
CA VAL A 46 -5.19 -4.05 6.39
C VAL A 46 -5.46 -2.84 7.28
N GLU A 47 -5.96 -3.01 8.51
CA GLU A 47 -6.20 -1.88 9.39
C GLU A 47 -4.89 -1.25 9.86
N VAL A 48 -3.89 -2.08 10.21
CA VAL A 48 -2.55 -1.60 10.58
C VAL A 48 -1.90 -0.89 9.40
N LEU A 49 -1.98 -1.46 8.20
CA LEU A 49 -1.45 -0.86 6.98
C LEU A 49 -2.08 0.51 6.71
N VAL A 50 -3.41 0.63 6.77
CA VAL A 50 -4.13 1.90 6.59
C VAL A 50 -3.71 2.94 7.62
N GLN A 51 -3.53 2.55 8.89
CA GLN A 51 -3.08 3.47 9.93
C GLN A 51 -1.68 4.04 9.62
N ASP A 52 -0.74 3.19 9.19
CA ASP A 52 0.62 3.63 8.90
C ASP A 52 0.70 4.47 7.62
N LEU A 53 -0.06 4.13 6.58
CA LEU A 53 -0.20 4.96 5.38
C LEU A 53 -0.76 6.35 5.72
N ASN A 54 -1.79 6.42 6.56
CA ASN A 54 -2.35 7.71 6.98
C ASN A 54 -1.38 8.54 7.84
N LYS A 55 -0.48 7.90 8.58
CA LYS A 55 0.58 8.62 9.33
C LYS A 55 1.63 9.20 8.39
N SER A 56 1.97 8.54 7.28
CA SER A 56 2.96 9.07 6.34
C SER A 56 2.46 10.27 5.54
N VAL A 57 1.15 10.34 5.27
CA VAL A 57 0.52 11.44 4.51
C VAL A 57 0.29 12.71 5.37
N LYS A 58 0.17 12.57 6.69
CA LYS A 58 -0.09 13.70 7.60
C LYS A 58 1.19 14.48 7.91
N ASN A 59 1.42 15.56 7.17
CA ASN A 59 2.21 16.73 7.57
C ASN A 59 1.37 18.01 7.47
#